data_AF-A0A9P7G3D8-F1
#
_entry.id   AF-A0A9P7G3D8-F1
#
_cell.length_a   1.000
_cell.length_b   1.000
_cell.length_c   1.000
_cell.angle_alpha   90.00
_cell.angle_beta   90.00
_cell.angle_gamma   90.00
#
_symmetry.space_group_name_H-M   'P 1'
#
loop_
_entity.id
_entity.type
_entity.pdbx_description
1 polymer ?
#
loop_
_entity_poly.entity_id
_entity_poly.type
_entity_poly.pdbx_seq_one_letter_code
_entity_poly.pdbx_strand_id
1 'polypeptide(L)'
;MFLGVQFVFALLAAAVTQAAPAAELPSLESRQSAVTTLTAAQVASYKPYTLYASVAYCKPAQTLAWNCGAKCNSNSGFKPVASGGDGAVTQYWFVGYDPALATVIVSYQGTDAAKILPLITDADFFLEPLRPSLFPGVSSSIKTHNGFGAAQARSATAVLNAVKSAQATYGAKKVTIVGHSL
;
A
#
# COMPACT_ATOMS: atom_id res chain seq x y z
N MET A 1 -44.10 -18.68 -72.38
CA MET A 1 -44.30 -20.13 -72.53
C MET A 1 -43.15 -20.80 -71.79
N PHE A 2 -43.44 -21.49 -70.67
CA PHE A 2 -42.73 -22.65 -70.08
C PHE A 2 -41.19 -22.72 -70.24
N LEU A 3 -40.32 -22.83 -69.23
CA LEU A 3 -40.20 -23.79 -68.11
C LEU A 3 -38.90 -23.31 -67.37
N GLY A 4 -38.83 -23.09 -66.07
CA GLY A 4 -38.76 -24.15 -65.06
C GLY A 4 -37.41 -24.89 -65.06
N VAL A 5 -36.35 -24.34 -64.44
CA VAL A 5 -35.20 -25.13 -63.95
C VAL A 5 -34.73 -24.54 -62.62
N GLN A 6 -35.07 -25.24 -61.53
CA GLN A 6 -34.52 -25.02 -60.19
C GLN A 6 -33.06 -25.48 -60.17
N PHE A 7 -32.12 -24.55 -60.01
CA PHE A 7 -30.76 -24.87 -59.59
C PHE A 7 -30.68 -24.72 -58.08
N VAL A 8 -30.76 -25.85 -57.37
CA VAL A 8 -30.40 -25.94 -55.96
C VAL A 8 -28.88 -25.86 -55.86
N PHE A 9 -28.34 -24.68 -55.58
CA PHE A 9 -26.95 -24.56 -55.16
C PHE A 9 -26.84 -24.97 -53.69
N ALA A 10 -26.36 -26.19 -53.45
CA ALA A 10 -25.92 -26.62 -52.13
C ALA A 10 -24.65 -25.84 -51.75
N LEU A 11 -24.81 -24.81 -50.92
CA LEU A 11 -23.70 -24.15 -50.24
C LEU A 11 -23.17 -25.06 -49.13
N LEU A 12 -22.12 -25.84 -49.40
CA LEU A 12 -21.27 -26.40 -48.35
C LEU A 12 -20.48 -25.24 -47.72
N ALA A 13 -21.00 -24.69 -46.64
CA ALA A 13 -20.23 -23.82 -45.76
C ALA A 13 -19.28 -24.69 -44.92
N ALA A 14 -18.03 -24.82 -45.37
CA ALA A 14 -16.96 -25.38 -44.53
C ALA A 14 -16.66 -24.36 -43.42
N ALA A 15 -17.22 -24.59 -42.23
CA ALA A 15 -16.86 -23.83 -41.04
C ALA A 15 -15.43 -24.19 -40.62
N VAL A 16 -14.47 -23.34 -40.98
CA VAL A 16 -13.11 -23.41 -40.42
C VAL A 16 -13.20 -22.90 -38.98
N THR A 17 -13.28 -23.81 -38.02
CA THR A 17 -13.13 -23.46 -36.61
C THR A 17 -11.67 -23.10 -36.36
N GLN A 18 -11.36 -21.81 -36.40
CA GLN A 18 -10.10 -21.32 -35.83
C GLN A 18 -10.15 -21.57 -34.32
N ALA A 19 -9.45 -22.61 -33.87
CA ALA A 19 -9.17 -22.80 -32.46
C ALA A 19 -8.30 -21.62 -32.01
N ALA A 20 -8.86 -20.74 -31.17
CA ALA A 20 -8.06 -19.74 -30.48
C ALA A 20 -6.98 -20.47 -29.67
N PRO A 21 -5.71 -20.03 -29.70
CA PRO A 21 -4.69 -20.61 -28.86
C PRO A 21 -5.15 -20.49 -27.41
N ALA A 22 -5.20 -21.62 -26.70
CA ALA A 22 -5.43 -21.62 -25.27
C ALA A 22 -4.31 -20.77 -24.65
N ALA A 23 -4.69 -19.65 -24.03
CA ALA A 23 -3.75 -18.88 -23.23
C ALA A 23 -3.20 -19.82 -22.16
N GLU A 24 -1.90 -20.10 -22.20
CA GLU A 24 -1.24 -20.86 -21.15
C GLU A 24 -1.47 -20.11 -19.84
N LEU A 25 -2.28 -20.70 -18.95
CA LEU A 25 -2.42 -20.18 -17.60
C LEU A 25 -1.01 -20.21 -16.98
N PRO A 26 -0.54 -19.11 -16.38
CA PRO A 26 0.75 -19.11 -15.72
C PRO A 26 0.80 -20.28 -14.73
N SER A 27 1.82 -21.13 -14.87
CA SER A 27 2.05 -22.24 -13.96
C SER A 27 2.10 -21.69 -12.55
N LEU A 28 1.26 -22.24 -11.66
CA LEU A 28 1.28 -21.85 -10.25
C LEU A 28 2.66 -22.18 -9.68
N GLU A 29 3.49 -21.16 -9.50
CA GLU A 29 4.76 -21.33 -8.80
C GLU A 29 4.49 -21.55 -7.31
N SER A 30 5.11 -22.60 -6.76
CA SER A 30 5.10 -22.81 -5.31
C SER A 30 5.77 -21.61 -4.64
N ARG A 31 4.98 -20.82 -3.91
CA ARG A 31 5.42 -19.56 -3.30
C ARG A 31 6.64 -19.74 -2.39
N GLN A 32 6.77 -20.89 -1.71
CA GLN A 32 7.94 -21.36 -0.96
C GLN A 32 7.83 -22.87 -0.67
N SER A 33 8.96 -23.59 -0.66
CA SER A 33 9.01 -25.04 -0.35
C SER A 33 8.93 -25.35 1.16
N ALA A 34 9.09 -24.37 2.04
CA ALA A 34 9.05 -24.55 3.49
C ALA A 34 8.51 -23.31 4.22
N VAL A 35 7.60 -23.52 5.18
CA VAL A 35 7.10 -22.50 6.10
C VAL A 35 7.80 -22.66 7.45
N THR A 36 8.36 -21.59 7.99
CA THR A 36 8.93 -21.59 9.34
C THR A 36 7.91 -21.04 10.33
N THR A 37 7.49 -21.86 11.28
CA THR A 37 6.57 -21.44 12.34
C THR A 37 7.28 -20.51 13.32
N LEU A 38 6.69 -19.34 13.59
CA LEU A 38 7.18 -18.42 14.62
C LEU A 38 6.66 -18.84 16.00
N THR A 39 7.49 -18.62 17.03
CA THR A 39 7.07 -18.73 18.42
C THR A 39 6.08 -17.63 18.81
N ALA A 40 5.28 -17.87 19.84
CA ALA A 40 4.37 -16.85 20.38
C ALA A 40 5.09 -15.56 20.80
N ALA A 41 6.33 -15.67 21.32
CA ALA A 41 7.14 -14.52 21.70
C ALA A 41 7.56 -13.67 20.47
N GLN A 42 7.95 -14.32 19.37
CA GLN A 42 8.25 -13.63 18.12
C GLN A 42 7.01 -12.91 17.58
N VAL A 43 5.85 -13.55 17.60
CA VAL A 43 4.58 -12.90 17.19
C VAL A 43 4.26 -11.72 18.11
N ALA A 44 4.38 -11.88 19.42
CA ALA A 44 4.12 -10.83 20.40
C ALA A 44 5.04 -9.62 20.24
N SER A 45 6.27 -9.81 19.76
CA SER A 45 7.22 -8.73 19.50
C SER A 45 6.73 -7.72 18.44
N TYR A 46 5.78 -8.12 17.57
CA TYR A 46 5.19 -7.23 16.58
C TYR A 46 4.06 -6.34 17.14
N LYS A 47 3.53 -6.65 18.32
CA LYS A 47 2.34 -6.00 18.88
C LYS A 47 2.46 -4.47 19.00
N PRO A 48 3.58 -3.87 19.47
CA PRO A 48 3.68 -2.42 19.53
C PRO A 48 3.51 -1.75 18.16
N TYR A 49 4.05 -2.37 17.11
CA TYR A 49 3.99 -1.85 15.74
C TYR A 49 2.59 -1.94 15.14
N THR A 50 1.85 -3.02 15.41
CA THR A 50 0.46 -3.14 14.94
C THR A 50 -0.46 -2.14 15.67
N LEU A 51 -0.19 -1.84 16.93
CA LEU A 51 -0.88 -0.78 17.68
C LEU A 51 -0.60 0.59 17.07
N TYR A 52 0.64 0.90 16.68
CA TYR A 52 0.96 2.14 15.97
C TYR A 52 0.25 2.27 14.62
N ALA A 53 0.15 1.18 13.85
CA ALA A 53 -0.63 1.16 12.61
C ALA A 53 -2.12 1.44 12.88
N SER A 54 -2.69 0.88 13.96
CA SER A 54 -4.08 1.14 14.37
C SER A 54 -4.33 2.60 14.79
N VAL A 55 -3.35 3.24 15.43
CA VAL A 55 -3.41 4.67 15.83
C VAL A 55 -3.44 5.60 14.62
N ALA A 56 -2.90 5.22 13.47
CA ALA A 56 -2.86 6.09 12.29
C ALA A 56 -4.26 6.45 11.75
N TYR A 57 -5.27 5.67 12.11
CA TYR A 57 -6.68 5.97 11.80
C TYR A 57 -7.32 7.04 12.71
N CYS A 58 -6.59 7.58 13.68
CA CYS A 58 -7.05 8.71 14.49
C CYS A 58 -6.69 10.04 13.83
N LYS A 59 -7.48 11.09 14.09
CA LYS A 59 -7.26 12.40 13.46
C LYS A 59 -5.88 12.98 13.85
N PRO A 60 -5.20 13.72 12.95
CA PRO A 60 -3.87 14.25 13.20
C PRO A 60 -3.73 15.06 14.48
N ALA A 61 -4.73 15.89 14.82
CA ALA A 61 -4.73 16.64 16.07
C ALA A 61 -4.68 15.74 17.31
N GLN A 62 -5.35 14.57 17.25
CA GLN A 62 -5.37 13.62 18.36
C GLN A 62 -4.08 12.80 18.47
N THR A 63 -3.48 12.44 17.33
CA THR A 63 -2.19 11.72 17.32
C THR A 63 -1.04 12.65 17.69
N LEU A 64 -1.12 13.94 17.36
CA LEU A 64 -0.12 14.92 17.80
C LEU A 64 -0.20 15.19 19.32
N ALA A 65 -1.42 15.28 19.87
CA ALA A 65 -1.63 15.41 21.30
C ALA A 65 -1.57 14.07 22.08
N TRP A 66 -1.41 12.95 21.36
CA TRP A 66 -1.46 11.58 21.87
C TRP A 66 -2.67 11.24 22.76
N ASN A 67 -3.87 11.71 22.39
CA ASN A 67 -5.08 11.63 23.23
C ASN A 67 -6.25 10.89 22.56
N CYS A 68 -5.95 9.92 21.69
CA CYS A 68 -6.94 9.15 20.92
C CYS A 68 -7.54 7.94 21.68
N GLY A 69 -7.67 8.04 23.00
CA GLY A 69 -8.24 7.01 23.86
C GLY A 69 -7.39 5.73 23.91
N ALA A 70 -8.06 4.58 23.95
CA ALA A 70 -7.43 3.27 24.13
C ALA A 70 -6.30 2.97 23.13
N LYS A 71 -6.40 3.49 21.90
CA LYS A 71 -5.37 3.33 20.87
C LYS A 71 -4.05 3.98 21.28
N CYS A 72 -4.08 5.26 21.66
CA CYS A 72 -2.88 5.99 22.12
C CYS A 72 -2.37 5.45 23.46
N ASN A 73 -3.29 5.07 24.36
CA ASN A 73 -2.94 4.48 25.66
C ASN A 73 -2.20 3.14 25.53
N SER A 74 -2.38 2.42 24.42
CA SER A 74 -1.70 1.14 24.17
C SER A 74 -0.19 1.29 23.93
N ASN A 75 0.27 2.50 23.59
CA ASN A 75 1.66 2.91 23.47
C ASN A 75 1.88 4.26 24.19
N SER A 76 1.55 4.32 25.48
CA SER A 76 1.46 5.58 26.25
C SER A 76 2.78 6.36 26.40
N GLY A 77 3.93 5.70 26.25
CA GLY A 77 5.25 6.32 26.31
C GLY A 77 5.69 7.04 25.02
N PHE A 78 4.87 6.98 23.97
CA PHE A 78 5.19 7.61 22.69
C PHE A 78 5.25 9.13 22.80
N LYS A 79 6.19 9.74 22.08
CA LYS A 79 6.41 11.18 22.04
C LYS A 79 6.16 11.69 20.62
N PRO A 80 4.96 12.19 20.30
CA PRO A 80 4.67 12.74 18.99
C PRO A 80 5.56 13.93 18.66
N VAL A 81 5.91 14.08 17.38
CA VAL A 81 6.71 15.19 16.84
C VAL A 81 5.90 15.93 15.77
N ALA A 82 5.20 15.21 14.91
CA ALA A 82 4.33 15.79 13.91
C ALA A 82 3.23 14.81 13.51
N SER A 83 2.08 15.35 13.08
CA SER A 83 1.02 14.59 12.42
C SER A 83 0.43 15.42 11.29
N GLY A 84 -0.13 14.76 10.28
CA GLY A 84 -0.76 15.44 9.16
C GLY A 84 -1.63 14.51 8.32
N GLY A 85 -2.03 15.00 7.15
CA GLY A 85 -2.97 14.34 6.25
C GLY A 85 -4.43 14.74 6.51
N ASP A 86 -5.29 14.38 5.55
CA ASP A 86 -6.74 14.65 5.57
C ASP A 86 -7.57 13.36 5.61
N GLY A 87 -6.94 12.19 5.50
CA GLY A 87 -7.59 10.88 5.52
C GLY A 87 -8.48 10.64 4.30
N ALA A 88 -8.23 11.37 3.21
CA ALA A 88 -8.92 11.25 1.94
C ALA A 88 -7.91 11.26 0.77
N VAL A 89 -7.35 12.43 0.45
CA VAL A 89 -6.34 12.58 -0.60
C VAL A 89 -4.98 12.20 -0.02
N THR A 90 -4.60 12.80 1.11
CA THR A 90 -3.39 12.47 1.83
C THR A 90 -3.76 11.65 3.06
N GLN A 91 -3.30 10.41 3.11
CA GLN A 91 -3.51 9.54 4.27
C GLN A 91 -3.05 10.24 5.55
N TYR A 92 -3.75 10.01 6.66
CA TYR A 92 -3.21 10.45 7.94
C TYR A 92 -1.85 9.82 8.18
N TRP A 93 -0.96 10.61 8.76
CA TRP A 93 0.34 10.14 9.16
C TRP A 93 0.74 10.81 10.46
N PHE A 94 1.61 10.13 11.21
CA PHE A 94 2.28 10.73 12.36
C PHE A 94 3.71 10.23 12.49
N VAL A 95 4.54 11.07 13.09
CA VAL A 95 5.95 10.81 13.40
C VAL A 95 6.18 11.14 14.85
N GLY A 96 6.95 10.30 15.55
CA GLY A 96 7.36 10.54 16.92
C GLY A 96 8.37 9.50 17.40
N TYR A 97 8.76 9.57 18.66
CA TYR A 97 9.77 8.68 19.24
C TYR A 97 9.14 7.75 20.26
N ASP A 98 9.49 6.46 20.18
CA ASP A 98 9.19 5.47 21.21
C ASP A 98 10.45 5.20 22.04
N PRO A 99 10.49 5.62 23.32
CA PRO A 99 11.64 5.37 24.19
C PRO A 99 11.87 3.89 24.51
N ALA A 100 10.82 3.08 24.58
CA ALA A 100 10.92 1.66 24.92
C ALA A 100 11.50 0.84 23.75
N LEU A 101 11.15 1.21 22.51
CA LEU A 101 11.68 0.60 21.29
C LEU A 101 13.00 1.26 20.81
N ALA A 102 13.32 2.44 21.35
CA ALA A 102 14.44 3.29 20.97
C ALA A 102 14.48 3.59 19.46
N THR A 103 13.34 3.98 18.89
CA THR A 103 13.18 4.21 17.45
C THR A 103 12.22 5.37 17.18
N VAL A 104 12.44 6.08 16.08
CA VAL A 104 11.42 6.97 15.51
C VAL A 104 10.38 6.09 14.83
N ILE A 105 9.10 6.27 15.18
CA ILE A 105 7.98 5.63 14.49
C ILE A 105 7.44 6.62 13.46
N VAL A 106 7.29 6.15 12.22
CA VAL A 106 6.46 6.78 11.19
C VAL A 106 5.28 5.85 10.96
N SER A 107 4.06 6.35 11.09
CA SER A 107 2.86 5.55 10.89
C SER A 107 1.97 6.18 9.84
N TYR A 108 1.43 5.37 8.93
CA TYR A 108 0.52 5.78 7.87
C TYR A 108 -0.84 5.08 8.01
N GLN A 109 -1.89 5.86 7.79
CA GLN A 109 -3.25 5.37 7.70
C GLN A 109 -3.47 4.65 6.37
N GLY A 110 -4.20 3.55 6.41
CA GLY A 110 -4.77 2.93 5.22
C GLY A 110 -6.01 3.61 4.68
N THR A 111 -6.51 3.15 3.54
CA THR A 111 -7.86 3.51 3.05
C THR A 111 -8.91 3.29 4.14
N ASP A 112 -9.77 4.29 4.32
CA ASP A 112 -10.99 4.12 5.12
C ASP A 112 -11.90 3.08 4.45
N ALA A 113 -12.17 1.98 5.15
CA ALA A 113 -12.96 0.88 4.61
C ALA A 113 -14.38 1.30 4.21
N ALA A 114 -14.95 2.34 4.86
CA ALA A 114 -16.24 2.91 4.50
C ALA A 114 -16.20 3.74 3.20
N LYS A 115 -15.00 4.14 2.77
CA LYS A 115 -14.72 4.79 1.49
C LYS A 115 -14.21 3.82 0.44
N ILE A 116 -14.31 2.51 0.68
CA ILE A 116 -14.19 1.49 -0.37
C ILE A 116 -15.48 1.58 -1.22
N LEU A 117 -15.61 2.69 -1.97
CA LEU A 117 -15.95 2.56 -3.38
C LEU A 117 -14.96 1.55 -3.97
N PRO A 118 -15.32 0.80 -5.01
CA PRO A 118 -14.45 -0.24 -5.55
C PRO A 118 -13.15 0.42 -6.08
N LEU A 119 -12.17 0.71 -5.22
CA LEU A 119 -10.91 1.37 -5.58
C LEU A 119 -9.93 0.36 -6.20
N ILE A 120 -10.41 -0.88 -6.32
CA ILE A 120 -9.96 -1.94 -7.21
C ILE A 120 -11.00 -2.07 -8.35
N THR A 121 -11.48 -0.97 -8.92
CA THR A 121 -12.12 -0.99 -10.25
C THR A 121 -11.14 -0.42 -11.28
N ASP A 122 -10.52 -1.36 -11.98
CA ASP A 122 -10.60 -1.50 -13.44
C ASP A 122 -9.69 -0.75 -14.41
N ALA A 123 -8.75 0.16 -14.04
CA ALA A 123 -7.88 0.73 -15.10
C ALA A 123 -6.51 1.36 -14.75
N ASP A 124 -6.18 1.70 -13.49
CA ASP A 124 -5.05 2.60 -13.20
C ASP A 124 -3.80 1.92 -12.61
N PHE A 125 -3.50 0.68 -13.00
CA PHE A 125 -2.19 0.07 -12.70
C PHE A 125 -1.18 0.46 -13.78
N PHE A 126 -0.45 1.56 -13.55
CA PHE A 126 0.72 1.93 -14.35
C PHE A 126 1.98 1.88 -13.50
N LEU A 127 3.03 1.27 -14.07
CA LEU A 127 4.36 1.28 -13.49
C LEU A 127 5.10 2.55 -13.91
N GLU A 128 5.35 3.41 -12.93
CA GLU A 128 6.08 4.67 -13.12
C GLU A 128 7.44 4.61 -12.42
N PRO A 129 8.49 5.22 -13.00
CA PRO A 129 9.75 5.43 -12.29
C PRO A 129 9.54 6.17 -10.97
N LEU A 130 10.36 5.88 -9.97
CA LEU A 130 10.39 6.67 -8.74
C LEU A 130 10.75 8.13 -9.03
N ARG A 131 10.11 9.08 -8.32
CA ARG A 131 10.35 10.52 -8.49
C ARG A 131 11.81 10.87 -8.11
N PRO A 132 12.65 11.37 -9.02
CA PRO A 132 14.07 11.64 -8.71
C PRO A 132 14.29 12.65 -7.58
N SER A 133 13.34 13.56 -7.35
CA SER A 133 13.38 14.52 -6.24
C SER A 133 13.18 13.87 -4.86
N LEU A 134 12.53 12.71 -4.79
CA LEU A 134 12.31 11.95 -3.55
C LEU A 134 13.27 10.76 -3.41
N PHE A 135 13.73 10.21 -4.53
CA PHE A 135 14.62 9.05 -4.60
C PHE A 135 15.84 9.34 -5.48
N PRO A 136 16.71 10.28 -5.08
CA PRO A 136 17.87 10.66 -5.88
C PRO A 136 18.82 9.48 -6.06
N GLY A 137 19.31 9.28 -7.29
CA GLY A 137 20.27 8.23 -7.62
C GLY A 137 19.68 6.86 -7.93
N VAL A 138 18.35 6.69 -7.85
CA VAL A 138 17.69 5.43 -8.23
C VAL A 138 17.46 5.38 -9.75
N SER A 139 17.78 4.24 -10.36
CA SER A 139 17.56 4.00 -11.80
C SER A 139 16.08 4.12 -12.18
N SER A 140 15.80 4.74 -13.33
CA SER A 140 14.45 4.82 -13.90
C SER A 140 13.87 3.47 -14.33
N SER A 141 14.70 2.42 -14.39
CA SER A 141 14.23 1.04 -14.56
C SER A 141 13.49 0.50 -13.33
N ILE A 142 13.70 1.07 -12.14
CA ILE A 142 12.96 0.72 -10.92
C ILE A 142 11.65 1.50 -10.91
N LYS A 143 10.54 0.77 -10.91
CA LYS A 143 9.20 1.33 -11.02
C LYS A 143 8.31 0.93 -9.84
N THR A 144 7.34 1.78 -9.54
CA THR A 144 6.29 1.53 -8.54
C THR A 144 4.92 1.72 -9.18
N HIS A 145 3.88 1.20 -8.55
CA HIS A 145 2.51 1.54 -8.90
C HIS A 145 2.31 3.06 -8.73
N ASN A 146 1.86 3.73 -9.80
CA ASN A 146 1.57 5.18 -9.82
C ASN A 146 0.75 5.66 -8.61
N GLY A 147 -0.31 4.94 -8.21
CA GLY A 147 -1.13 5.23 -7.03
C GLY A 147 -0.36 5.23 -5.71
N PHE A 148 0.40 4.17 -5.42
CA PHE A 148 1.25 4.10 -4.22
C PHE A 148 2.35 5.17 -4.25
N GLY A 149 2.98 5.38 -5.41
CA GLY A 149 3.99 6.42 -5.60
C GLY A 149 3.44 7.82 -5.35
N ALA A 150 2.24 8.12 -5.85
CA ALA A 150 1.56 9.39 -5.63
C ALA A 150 1.15 9.56 -4.15
N ALA A 151 0.64 8.52 -3.51
CA ALA A 151 0.27 8.55 -2.09
C ALA A 151 1.47 8.84 -1.18
N GLN A 152 2.58 8.14 -1.40
CA GLN A 152 3.83 8.38 -0.67
C GLN A 152 4.33 9.82 -0.88
N ALA A 153 4.32 10.29 -2.13
CA ALA A 153 4.85 11.60 -2.47
C ALA A 153 4.10 12.76 -1.80
N ARG A 154 2.80 12.62 -1.52
CA ARG A 154 1.98 13.68 -0.89
C ARG A 154 2.42 14.06 0.51
N SER A 155 3.04 13.13 1.25
CA SER A 155 3.51 13.35 2.62
C SER A 155 5.03 13.30 2.78
N ALA A 156 5.76 12.86 1.75
CA ALA A 156 7.18 12.53 1.80
C ALA A 156 8.06 13.62 2.45
N THR A 157 7.95 14.87 1.99
CA THR A 157 8.78 15.97 2.50
C THR A 157 8.47 16.30 3.96
N ALA A 158 7.18 16.37 4.32
CA ALA A 158 6.75 16.68 5.68
C ALA A 158 7.19 15.58 6.66
N VAL A 159 7.01 14.32 6.27
CA VAL A 159 7.43 13.16 7.07
C VAL A 159 8.95 13.11 7.21
N LEU A 160 9.72 13.32 6.13
CA LEU A 160 11.18 13.33 6.19
C LEU A 160 11.70 14.41 7.15
N ASN A 161 11.10 15.61 7.12
CA ASN A 161 11.45 16.69 8.03
C ASN A 161 11.11 16.33 9.48
N ALA A 162 9.94 15.73 9.73
CA ALA A 162 9.53 15.28 11.04
C ALA A 162 10.44 14.16 11.59
N VAL A 163 10.86 13.22 10.74
CA VAL A 163 11.81 12.16 11.11
C VAL A 163 13.15 12.78 11.50
N LYS A 164 13.70 13.68 10.68
CA LYS A 164 14.96 14.37 11.01
C LYS A 164 14.86 15.15 12.32
N SER A 165 13.74 15.84 12.55
CA SER A 165 13.47 16.54 13.80
C SER A 165 13.43 15.58 15.00
N ALA A 166 12.73 14.45 14.88
CA ALA A 166 12.68 13.42 15.92
C ALA A 166 14.07 12.83 16.20
N GLN A 167 14.85 12.52 15.17
CA GLN A 167 16.21 12.00 15.33
C GLN A 167 17.13 13.00 16.01
N ALA A 168 17.07 14.29 15.63
CA ALA A 168 17.86 15.34 16.27
C ALA A 168 17.44 15.56 17.74
N THR A 169 16.14 15.54 18.02
CA THR A 169 15.59 15.77 19.37
C THR A 169 15.92 14.64 20.33
N TYR A 170 15.84 13.37 19.88
CA TYR A 170 15.95 12.20 20.74
C TYR A 170 17.24 11.39 20.56
N GLY A 171 18.15 11.81 19.67
CA GLY A 171 19.37 11.06 19.35
C GLY A 171 19.09 9.69 18.71
N ALA A 172 17.93 9.53 18.07
CA ALA A 172 17.45 8.25 17.59
C ALA A 172 18.21 7.78 16.34
N LYS A 173 18.76 6.56 16.40
CA LYS A 173 19.51 5.93 15.29
C LYS A 173 18.67 5.01 14.41
N LYS A 174 17.46 4.67 14.87
CA LYS A 174 16.53 3.77 14.19
C LYS A 174 15.29 4.55 13.78
N VAL A 175 14.77 4.21 12.59
CA VAL A 175 13.47 4.64 12.10
C VAL A 175 12.69 3.38 11.74
N THR A 176 11.48 3.25 12.24
CA THR A 176 10.56 2.16 11.94
C THR A 176 9.33 2.75 11.29
N ILE A 177 9.01 2.27 10.09
CA ILE A 177 7.84 2.69 9.32
C ILE A 177 6.78 1.59 9.46
N VAL A 178 5.56 1.98 9.83
CA VAL A 178 4.43 1.06 9.99
C VAL A 178 3.22 1.61 9.23
N GLY A 179 2.32 0.71 8.85
CA GLY A 179 1.08 1.04 8.16
C GLY A 179 0.22 -0.21 8.03
N HIS A 180 -1.04 -0.02 7.68
CA HIS A 180 -1.97 -1.11 7.41
C HIS A 180 -2.86 -0.72 6.24
N SER A 181 -3.04 -1.62 5.27
CA SER A 181 -3.72 -1.32 3.99
C SER A 181 -2.96 -0.28 3.16
N LEU A 182 -3.67 0.56 2.38
CA LEU A 182 -3.13 1.49 1.36
C LEU A 182 -2.21 2.59 1.91
#